data_AF-A0A0N5C9I8-F1
#
_entry.id   AF-A0A0N5C9I8-F1
#
_cell.length_a   1.000
_cell.length_b   1.000
_cell.length_c   1.000
_cell.angle_alpha   90.00
_cell.angle_beta   90.00
_cell.angle_gamma   90.00
#
_symmetry.space_group_name_H-M   'P 1'
#
loop_
_entity.id
_entity.type
_entity.pdbx_description
1 polymer ?
#
loop_
_entity_poly.entity_id
_entity_poly.type
_entity_poly.pdbx_seq_one_letter_code
_entity_poly.pdbx_strand_id
1 'polypeptide(L)' 'MGWSTAKYWYGKFINDNFDLQDSPRKDRLSIFDEDRLIDLLRKDNRQTCRELAEKMNSVVKAISRHLTSMGSEQKFRV' A
#
# COMPACT_ATOMS: atom_id res chain seq x y z
N MET A 1 0.19 -1.62 -30.41
CA MET A 1 1.49 -1.51 -29.72
C MET A 1 2.31 -0.44 -30.42
N GLY A 2 2.88 0.51 -29.69
CA GLY A 2 3.77 1.51 -30.27
C GLY A 2 5.18 0.93 -30.51
N TRP A 3 5.99 1.59 -31.34
CA TRP A 3 7.38 1.21 -31.61
C TRP A 3 8.22 1.06 -30.32
N SER A 4 7.95 1.90 -29.32
CA SER A 4 8.59 1.87 -28.00
C SER A 4 8.33 0.57 -27.23
N THR A 5 7.12 0.01 -27.33
CA THR A 5 6.75 -1.25 -26.67
C THR A 5 7.48 -2.42 -27.32
N ALA A 6 7.54 -2.49 -28.66
CA ALA A 6 8.23 -3.55 -29.38
C ALA A 6 9.74 -3.57 -29.07
N LYS A 7 10.38 -2.40 -29.02
CA LYS A 7 11.80 -2.26 -28.65
C LYS A 7 12.09 -2.72 -27.21
N TYR A 8 11.21 -2.40 -26.26
CA TYR A 8 11.33 -2.85 -24.87
C TYR A 8 11.28 -4.37 -24.75
N TRP A 9 10.29 -5.02 -25.38
CA TRP A 9 10.17 -6.49 -25.37
C TRP A 9 11.32 -7.18 -26.09
N TYR A 10 11.76 -6.65 -27.23
CA TYR A 10 12.94 -7.19 -27.93
C TYR A 10 14.18 -7.15 -27.03
N GLY A 11 14.41 -6.05 -26.31
CA GLY A 11 15.48 -5.96 -25.32
C GLY A 11 15.33 -6.97 -24.18
N LYS A 12 14.11 -7.17 -23.66
CA LYS A 12 13.83 -8.15 -22.60
C LYS A 12 14.17 -9.58 -23.05
N PHE A 13 13.78 -9.95 -24.26
CA PHE A 13 14.05 -11.28 -24.84
C PHE A 13 15.52 -11.53 -25.17
N ILE A 14 16.27 -10.50 -25.60
CA ILE A 14 17.73 -10.62 -25.80
C ILE A 14 18.47 -10.89 -24.48
N ASN A 15 17.88 -10.51 -23.34
CA ASN A 15 18.44 -10.79 -22.01
C ASN A 15 17.90 -12.11 -21.41
N ASP A 16 17.41 -13.04 -22.24
CA ASP A 16 16.77 -14.31 -21.83
C ASP A 16 15.61 -14.18 -20.84
N ASN A 17 15.02 -12.98 -20.73
CA ASN A 17 13.88 -12.73 -19.88
C ASN A 17 12.57 -12.81 -20.68
N PHE A 18 12.00 -14.01 -20.69
CA PHE A 18 10.71 -14.31 -21.34
C PHE A 18 9.51 -14.16 -20.40
N ASP A 19 9.71 -13.55 -19.22
CA ASP A 19 8.61 -13.28 -18.30
C ASP A 19 7.60 -12.32 -18.96
N LEU A 20 6.38 -12.81 -19.15
CA LEU A 20 5.30 -12.03 -19.74
C LEU A 20 4.50 -11.28 -18.68
N GLN A 21 4.73 -11.56 -17.39
CA GLN A 21 4.03 -10.86 -16.32
C GLN A 21 4.51 -9.42 -16.21
N ASP A 22 3.56 -8.53 -15.98
CA ASP A 22 3.90 -7.17 -15.58
C ASP A 22 4.67 -7.25 -14.26
N SER A 23 5.84 -6.61 -14.23
CA SER A 23 6.54 -6.42 -12.96
C SER A 23 5.61 -5.68 -12.00
N PRO A 24 5.72 -5.93 -10.68
CA PRO A 24 4.93 -5.21 -9.70
C PRO A 24 5.00 -3.73 -10.03
N ARG A 25 3.83 -3.12 -10.29
CA ARG A 25 3.80 -1.69 -10.58
C ARG A 25 4.47 -1.03 -9.40
N LYS A 26 5.44 -0.15 -9.69
CA LYS A 26 6.09 0.64 -8.66
C LYS A 26 5.01 1.50 -8.04
N ASP A 27 4.40 0.99 -6.98
CA ASP A 27 3.32 1.69 -6.31
C ASP A 27 3.89 3.00 -5.80
N ARG A 28 3.03 4.03 -5.83
CA ARG A 28 3.39 5.32 -5.27
C ARG A 28 3.75 5.06 -3.81
N LEU A 29 5.02 5.26 -3.44
CA LEU A 29 5.49 5.16 -2.06
C LEU A 29 4.52 5.97 -1.20
N SER A 30 3.65 5.26 -0.47
CA SER A 30 2.75 5.92 0.47
C SER A 30 3.67 6.48 1.54
N ILE A 31 3.76 7.80 1.66
CA ILE A 31 4.50 8.49 2.74
C ILE A 31 3.69 8.34 4.07
N PHE A 32 3.03 7.21 4.24
CA PHE A 32 2.27 6.89 5.42
C PHE A 32 3.16 6.07 6.32
N ASP A 33 3.39 6.59 7.51
CA ASP A 33 4.22 5.96 8.53
C ASP A 33 3.43 4.81 9.18
N GLU A 34 3.50 3.63 8.56
CA GLU A 34 2.82 2.42 9.04
C GLU A 34 3.38 1.98 10.40
N ASP A 35 4.67 2.15 10.65
CA ASP A 35 5.31 1.81 11.93
C ASP A 35 4.69 2.60 13.08
N ARG A 36 4.49 3.91 12.89
CA ARG A 36 3.82 4.76 13.88
C ARG A 36 2.35 4.37 14.10
N LEU A 37 1.64 3.90 13.07
CA LEU A 37 0.28 3.37 13.23
C LEU A 37 0.29 2.09 14.07
N ILE A 38 1.23 1.18 13.82
CA ILE A 38 1.39 -0.08 14.56
C ILE A 38 1.70 0.19 16.03
N ASP A 39 2.57 1.15 16.34
CA ASP A 39 2.89 1.53 17.71
C ASP A 39 1.68 2.09 18.48
N LEU A 40 0.84 2.89 17.81
CA LEU A 40 -0.42 3.38 18.40
C LEU A 40 -1.38 2.23 18.72
N LEU A 41 -1.52 1.26 17.80
CA LEU A 41 -2.37 0.08 17.99
C LEU A 41 -1.83 -0.85 19.08
N ARG A 42 -0.51 -1.01 19.20
CA ARG A 42 0.13 -1.78 20.29
C ARG A 42 -0.12 -1.16 21.64
N LYS A 43 -0.10 0.17 21.73
CA LYS A 43 -0.37 0.90 22.98
C LYS A 43 -1.83 0.80 23.39
N ASP A 44 -2.75 0.91 22.44
CA ASP A 44 -4.19 0.83 22.68
C ASP A 44 -4.96 0.50 21.40
N ASN A 45 -5.36 -0.78 21.30
CA ASN A 45 -6.07 -1.33 20.14
C ASN A 45 -7.57 -0.97 20.10
N ARG A 46 -8.11 -0.30 21.13
CA ARG A 46 -9.54 0.05 21.18
C ARG A 46 -9.86 1.41 20.55
N GLN A 47 -8.85 2.09 20.00
CA GLN A 47 -9.02 3.40 19.38
C GLN A 47 -9.81 3.31 18.09
N THR A 48 -10.64 4.32 17.88
CA THR A 48 -11.39 4.49 16.64
C THR A 48 -10.48 5.02 15.54
N CYS A 49 -10.84 4.77 14.27
CA CYS A 49 -10.11 5.32 13.13
C CYS A 49 -10.08 6.85 13.10
N ARG A 50 -11.05 7.53 13.74
CA ARG A 50 -11.06 8.99 13.88
C ARG A 50 -9.98 9.48 14.83
N GLU A 51 -9.85 8.85 15.99
CA GLU A 51 -8.80 9.19 16.96
C GLU A 51 -7.39 8.91 16.41
N LEU A 52 -7.23 7.79 15.69
CA LEU A 52 -5.96 7.46 15.03
C LEU A 52 -5.62 8.48 13.91
N ALA A 53 -6.62 8.90 13.14
CA ALA A 53 -6.46 9.93 12.11
C ALA A 53 -6.00 11.27 12.71
N GLU A 54 -6.60 11.69 13.82
CA GLU A 54 -6.21 12.91 14.54
C GLU A 54 -4.77 12.81 15.07
N LYS A 55 -4.37 11.69 15.68
CA LYS A 55 -3.00 11.49 16.20
C LYS A 55 -1.93 11.45 15.11
N MET A 56 -2.28 10.89 13.95
CA MET A 56 -1.37 10.76 12.81
C MET A 56 -1.44 11.96 11.86
N ASN A 57 -2.30 12.96 12.13
CA ASN A 57 -2.58 14.07 11.23
C ASN A 57 -2.90 13.58 9.80
N SER A 58 -3.71 12.54 9.71
CA SER A 58 -4.09 11.87 8.46
C SER A 58 -5.61 11.84 8.30
N VAL A 59 -6.08 11.38 7.15
CA VAL A 59 -7.52 11.24 6.87
C VAL A 59 -8.00 9.86 7.33
N VAL A 60 -9.18 9.78 7.93
CA VAL A 60 -9.80 8.52 8.40
C VAL A 60 -9.79 7.42 7.33
N LYS A 61 -10.03 7.78 6.06
CA LYS A 61 -10.00 6.85 4.93
C LYS A 61 -8.61 6.23 4.68
N ALA A 62 -7.54 6.97 4.96
CA ALA A 62 -6.18 6.44 4.87
C ALA A 62 -5.95 5.41 5.98
N ILE A 63 -6.25 5.75 7.24
CA ILE A 63 -6.16 4.83 8.39
C ILE A 63 -6.93 3.54 8.11
N SER A 64 -8.20 3.65 7.69
CA SER A 64 -9.05 2.49 7.40
C SER A 64 -8.46 1.60 6.30
N ARG A 65 -7.94 2.18 5.21
CA ARG A 65 -7.25 1.42 4.16
C ARG A 65 -6.01 0.68 4.69
N HIS A 66 -5.18 1.35 5.48
CA HIS A 66 -3.97 0.73 6.05
C HIS A 66 -4.34 -0.39 7.03
N LEU A 67 -5.34 -0.20 7.88
CA LEU A 67 -5.85 -1.25 8.77
C LEU A 67 -6.36 -2.47 8.01
N THR A 68 -7.17 -2.28 6.96
CA THR A 68 -7.62 -3.39 6.09
C THR A 68 -6.44 -4.08 5.41
N SER A 69 -5.47 -3.32 4.90
CA SER A 69 -4.27 -3.86 4.25
C SER A 69 -3.40 -4.68 5.19
N MET A 70 -3.33 -4.30 6.47
CA MET A 70 -2.61 -5.03 7.52
C MET A 70 -3.39 -6.24 8.08
N GLY A 71 -4.60 -6.51 7.59
CA GLY A 71 -5.47 -7.57 8.15
C GLY A 71 -6.02 -7.24 9.54
N SER A 72 -5.92 -5.99 9.97
CA SER A 72 -6.49 -5.49 11.22
C SER A 72 -7.98 -5.25 11.00
N GLU A 73 -8.78 -6.32 11.08
CA GLU A 73 -10.24 -6.19 11.12
C GLU A 73 -10.64 -5.61 12.48
N GLN A 74 -10.47 -4.30 12.67
CA GLN A 74 -11.22 -3.59 13.69
C GLN A 74 -12.69 -3.70 13.29
N LYS A 75 -13.40 -4.65 13.90
CA LYS A 75 -14.85 -4.76 13.81
C LYS A 75 -15.44 -3.45 14.31
N PHE A 76 -15.72 -2.53 13.39
CA PHE A 76 -16.41 -1.28 13.69
C PHE A 76 -17.76 -1.65 14.30
N ARG A 77 -17.92 -1.42 15.60
CA ARG A 77 -19.25 -1.37 16.22
C ARG A 77 -19.91 -0.10 15.71
N VAL A 78 -20.82 -0.27 14.76
CA VAL A 78 -21.88 0.69 14.44
C VAL A 78 -22.78 0.85 15.67
#